data_AF-A0A2W4MGL1-F1
#
_entry.id   AF-A0A2W4MGL1-F1
#
_cell.length_a   1.000
_cell.length_b   1.000
_cell.length_c   1.000
_cell.angle_alpha   90.00
_cell.angle_beta   90.00
_cell.angle_gamma   90.00
#
_symmetry.space_group_name_H-M   'P 1'
#
loop_
_entity.id
_entity.type
_entity.pdbx_description
1 polymer ?
#
loop_
_entity_poly.entity_id
_entity_poly.type
_entity_poly.pdbx_seq_one_letter_code
_entity_poly.pdbx_strand_id
1 'polypeptide(L)'
;MRDAPLPEPMEQYLESKRVERGLSQSTLAEYRRDLVDFCRWLADRRGASLDRLGGQDLAAVDRDLARQWLAHLDERQLAPATRARRLSSVGGCFRWLAAEGLIPQDPFASLE
;
A
#
# COMPACT_ATOMS: atom_id res chain seq x y z
N MET A 1 -11.30 -3.64 -13.44
CA MET A 1 -10.61 -3.36 -12.14
C MET A 1 -9.77 -2.07 -12.14
N ARG A 2 -9.82 -1.21 -13.18
CA ARG A 2 -9.01 0.03 -13.21
C ARG A 2 -9.47 1.11 -12.20
N ASP A 3 -10.67 0.99 -11.64
CA ASP A 3 -11.30 1.96 -10.72
C ASP A 3 -11.61 1.40 -9.32
N ALA A 4 -10.85 0.41 -8.82
CA ALA A 4 -11.05 -0.03 -7.44
C ALA A 4 -10.71 1.13 -6.48
N PRO A 5 -11.57 1.43 -5.49
CA PRO A 5 -11.38 2.57 -4.61
C PRO A 5 -10.12 2.36 -3.77
N LEU A 6 -9.34 3.43 -3.65
CA LEU A 6 -8.23 3.55 -2.71
C LEU A 6 -8.57 4.62 -1.68
N PRO A 7 -8.07 4.49 -0.44
CA PRO A 7 -8.10 5.58 0.52
C PRO A 7 -7.44 6.82 -0.07
N GLU A 8 -8.01 7.99 0.20
CA GLU A 8 -7.52 9.28 -0.31
C GLU A 8 -6.00 9.49 -0.11
N PRO A 9 -5.38 9.15 1.04
CA PRO A 9 -3.93 9.32 1.20
C PRO A 9 -3.09 8.49 0.20
N MET A 10 -3.57 7.33 -0.23
CA MET A 10 -2.89 6.51 -1.24
C MET A 10 -3.07 7.06 -2.65
N GLU A 11 -4.20 7.72 -2.93
CA GLU A 11 -4.40 8.46 -4.18
C GLU A 11 -3.41 9.63 -4.26
N GLN A 12 -3.24 10.39 -3.18
CA GLN A 12 -2.26 11.48 -3.10
C GLN A 12 -0.82 10.97 -3.35
N TYR A 13 -0.46 9.80 -2.82
CA TYR A 13 0.83 9.15 -3.10
C TYR A 13 1.04 8.84 -4.59
N LEU A 14 0.01 8.31 -5.27
CA LEU A 14 0.11 8.03 -6.70
C LEU A 14 0.23 9.33 -7.52
N GLU A 15 -0.46 10.39 -7.10
CA GLU A 15 -0.32 11.70 -7.71
C GLU A 15 1.07 12.30 -7.49
N SER A 16 1.64 12.22 -6.28
CA SER A 16 2.99 12.71 -6.01
C SER A 16 4.03 11.97 -6.86
N LYS A 17 3.90 10.65 -7.04
CA LYS A 17 4.75 9.87 -7.94
C LYS A 17 4.63 10.26 -9.41
N ARG A 18 3.43 10.65 -9.84
CA ARG A 18 3.19 11.15 -11.20
C ARG A 18 3.91 12.48 -11.44
N VAL A 19 3.83 13.41 -10.49
CA VAL A 19 4.38 14.76 -10.61
C VAL A 19 5.89 14.79 -10.41
N GLU A 20 6.41 14.15 -9.36
CA GLU A 20 7.82 14.27 -8.96
C GLU A 20 8.79 13.44 -9.79
N ARG A 21 8.35 12.25 -10.23
CA ARG A 21 9.24 11.25 -10.84
C ARG A 21 8.98 10.98 -12.31
N GLY A 22 7.97 11.63 -12.88
CA GLY A 22 7.56 11.41 -14.28
C GLY A 22 7.28 9.94 -14.58
N LEU A 23 6.81 9.16 -13.59
CA LEU A 23 6.59 7.74 -13.78
C LEU A 23 5.59 7.49 -14.90
N SER A 24 5.89 6.49 -15.73
CA SER A 24 5.00 6.09 -16.81
C SER A 24 3.62 5.68 -16.27
N GLN A 25 2.58 5.87 -17.09
CA GLN A 25 1.22 5.46 -16.71
C GLN A 25 1.13 3.95 -16.41
N SER A 26 1.94 3.12 -17.05
CA SER A 26 2.01 1.68 -16.77
C SER A 26 2.58 1.41 -15.38
N THR A 27 3.64 2.09 -14.97
CA THR A 27 4.22 1.95 -13.63
C THR A 27 3.24 2.43 -12.54
N LEU A 28 2.53 3.54 -12.76
CA LEU A 28 1.51 4.01 -11.83
C LEU A 28 0.32 3.04 -11.72
N ALA A 29 -0.09 2.42 -12.84
CA ALA A 29 -1.14 1.40 -12.83
C ALA A 29 -0.72 0.14 -12.08
N GLU A 30 0.55 -0.26 -12.18
CA GLU A 30 1.13 -1.37 -11.41
C GLU A 30 1.15 -1.07 -9.92
N TYR A 31 1.55 0.14 -9.52
CA TYR A 31 1.53 0.60 -8.13
C TYR A 31 0.10 0.62 -7.59
N ARG A 32 -0.86 1.20 -8.33
CA ARG A 32 -2.29 1.17 -7.97
C ARG A 32 -2.76 -0.26 -7.73
N ARG A 33 -2.43 -1.19 -8.62
CA ARG A 33 -2.85 -2.60 -8.47
C ARG A 33 -2.32 -3.22 -7.20
N ASP A 34 -1.06 -2.97 -6.85
CA ASP A 34 -0.45 -3.49 -5.62
C ASP A 34 -1.08 -2.86 -4.37
N LEU A 35 -1.34 -1.55 -4.39
CA LEU A 35 -2.02 -0.85 -3.29
C LEU A 35 -3.45 -1.34 -3.08
N VAL A 36 -4.20 -1.58 -4.17
CA VAL A 36 -5.55 -2.16 -4.12
C VAL A 36 -5.52 -3.56 -3.52
N ASP A 37 -4.54 -4.38 -3.91
CA ASP A 37 -4.39 -5.74 -3.35
C ASP A 37 -4.05 -5.70 -1.85
N PHE A 38 -3.24 -4.75 -1.39
CA PHE A 38 -3.01 -4.52 0.04
C PHE A 38 -4.30 -4.08 0.75
N CYS A 39 -5.02 -3.11 0.20
CA CYS A 39 -6.26 -2.60 0.80
C CYS A 39 -7.33 -3.69 0.90
N ARG A 40 -7.43 -4.58 -0.09
CA ARG A 40 -8.33 -5.75 -0.01
C ARG A 40 -7.98 -6.66 1.15
N TRP A 41 -6.70 -7.01 1.27
CA TRP A 41 -6.23 -7.81 2.41
C TRP A 41 -6.54 -7.14 3.75
N LEU A 42 -6.35 -5.82 3.85
CA LEU A 42 -6.65 -5.05 5.05
C LEU A 42 -8.16 -5.02 5.36
N ALA A 43 -8.99 -4.81 4.34
CA ALA A 43 -10.44 -4.78 4.45
C ALA A 43 -11.00 -6.13 4.91
N ASP A 44 -10.54 -7.23 4.30
CA ASP A 44 -10.93 -8.60 4.65
C ASP A 44 -10.62 -8.90 6.12
N ARG A 45 -9.44 -8.50 6.61
CA ARG A 45 -9.05 -8.68 8.02
C ARG A 45 -9.87 -7.86 9.00
N ARG A 46 -10.40 -6.72 8.56
CA ARG A 46 -11.27 -5.86 9.35
C ARG A 46 -12.74 -6.26 9.24
N GLY A 47 -13.09 -7.22 8.38
CA GLY A 47 -14.49 -7.54 8.06
C GLY A 47 -15.22 -6.35 7.43
N ALA A 48 -14.50 -5.50 6.70
CA ALA A 48 -14.99 -4.28 6.10
C ALA A 48 -14.96 -4.35 4.57
N SER A 49 -15.76 -3.53 3.90
CA SER A 49 -15.68 -3.36 2.45
C SER A 49 -14.52 -2.43 2.07
N LEU A 50 -13.94 -2.65 0.89
CA LEU A 50 -12.79 -1.86 0.40
C LEU A 50 -13.08 -0.34 0.35
N ASP A 51 -14.30 0.05 -0.02
CA ASP A 51 -14.76 1.45 -0.10
C ASP A 51 -14.88 2.14 1.27
N ARG A 52 -14.79 1.38 2.36
CA ARG A 52 -14.88 1.89 3.73
C ARG A 52 -13.51 2.18 4.34
N LEU A 53 -12.42 1.77 3.69
CA LEU A 53 -11.07 2.07 4.17
C LEU A 53 -10.72 3.54 3.94
N GLY A 54 -10.23 4.19 5.00
CA GLY A 54 -9.80 5.59 4.97
C GLY A 54 -8.42 5.79 5.60
N GLY A 55 -8.03 7.06 5.77
CA GLY A 55 -6.73 7.42 6.37
C GLY A 55 -6.55 6.89 7.80
N GLN A 56 -7.63 6.80 8.59
CA GLN A 56 -7.56 6.23 9.95
C GLN A 56 -7.22 4.75 9.94
N ASP A 57 -7.70 3.98 8.95
CA ASP A 57 -7.33 2.57 8.82
C ASP A 57 -5.86 2.40 8.45
N LEU A 58 -5.33 3.31 7.63
CA LEU A 58 -3.91 3.35 7.28
C LEU A 58 -3.04 3.74 8.47
N ALA A 59 -3.46 4.74 9.26
CA ALA A 59 -2.75 5.16 10.47
C ALA A 59 -2.74 4.07 11.56
N ALA A 60 -3.73 3.17 11.53
CA ALA A 60 -3.81 2.01 12.42
C ALA A 60 -3.00 0.79 11.91
N VAL A 61 -2.33 0.87 10.76
CA VAL A 61 -1.38 -0.16 10.33
C VAL A 61 -0.10 -0.01 11.14
N ASP A 62 0.08 -0.92 12.09
CA ASP A 62 1.31 -1.02 12.87
C ASP A 62 2.30 -2.04 12.26
N ARG A 63 3.44 -2.20 12.94
CA ARG A 63 4.50 -3.12 12.53
C ARG A 63 4.04 -4.57 12.52
N ASP A 64 3.17 -4.98 13.44
CA ASP A 64 2.72 -6.36 13.52
C ASP A 64 1.74 -6.68 12.39
N LEU A 65 0.89 -5.74 12.01
CA LEU A 65 0.03 -5.87 10.84
C LEU A 65 0.86 -5.86 9.53
N ALA A 66 1.90 -5.03 9.45
CA ALA A 66 2.83 -5.06 8.32
C ALA A 66 3.54 -6.43 8.17
N ARG A 67 4.01 -7.03 9.27
CA ARG A 67 4.58 -8.38 9.28
C ARG A 67 3.58 -9.45 8.82
N GLN A 68 2.34 -9.35 9.28
CA GLN A 68 1.28 -10.28 8.87
C GLN A 68 0.97 -10.17 7.37
N TRP A 69 1.02 -8.96 6.80
CA TRP A 69 0.89 -8.79 5.36
C TRP A 69 2.05 -9.42 4.59
N LEU A 70 3.29 -9.27 5.07
CA LEU A 70 4.46 -9.93 4.45
C LEU A 70 4.33 -11.46 4.49
N ALA A 71 3.91 -12.02 5.63
CA ALA A 71 3.64 -13.46 5.74
C ALA A 71 2.55 -13.91 4.76
N HIS A 72 1.48 -13.12 4.59
CA HIS A 72 0.45 -13.38 3.59
C HIS A 72 0.99 -13.37 2.15
N LEU A 73 1.95 -12.50 1.82
CA LEU A 73 2.61 -12.54 0.51
C LEU A 73 3.44 -13.82 0.32
N ASP A 74 4.09 -14.29 1.38
CA ASP A 74 4.91 -15.52 1.36
C ASP A 74 4.03 -16.77 1.20
N GLU A 75 2.90 -16.84 1.89
CA GLU A 75 1.90 -17.93 1.76
C GLU A 75 1.35 -18.06 0.34
N ARG A 76 1.27 -16.94 -0.41
CA ARG A 76 0.78 -16.92 -1.78
C ARG A 76 1.78 -17.45 -2.81
N GLN A 77 2.99 -17.85 -2.40
CA GLN A 77 4.05 -18.39 -3.25
C GLN A 77 4.30 -17.54 -4.50
N LEU A 78 4.23 -16.20 -4.34
CA LEU A 78 4.47 -15.27 -5.44
C LEU A 78 5.92 -15.35 -5.91
N ALA A 79 6.14 -15.15 -7.22
CA ALA A 79 7.49 -14.99 -7.74
C ALA A 79 8.25 -13.90 -6.96
N PRO A 80 9.57 -14.07 -6.67
CA PRO A 80 10.35 -13.12 -5.88
C PRO A 80 10.27 -11.68 -6.37
N ALA A 81 10.30 -11.48 -7.70
CA ALA A 81 10.18 -10.17 -8.32
C ALA A 81 8.81 -9.51 -8.04
N THR A 82 7.73 -10.29 -8.04
CA THR A 82 6.37 -9.79 -7.71
C THR A 82 6.29 -9.37 -6.24
N ARG A 83 6.89 -10.15 -5.34
CA ARG A 83 6.94 -9.83 -3.91
C ARG A 83 7.72 -8.54 -3.67
N ALA A 84 8.92 -8.42 -4.25
CA ALA A 84 9.74 -7.23 -4.14
C ALA A 84 9.03 -5.98 -4.71
N ARG A 85 8.37 -6.10 -5.87
CA ARG A 85 7.58 -5.01 -6.46
C ARG A 85 6.44 -4.57 -5.54
N ARG A 86 5.68 -5.52 -4.96
CA ARG A 86 4.60 -5.21 -4.00
C ARG A 86 5.12 -4.53 -2.74
N LEU A 87 6.22 -5.02 -2.17
CA LEU A 87 6.86 -4.41 -1.01
C LEU A 87 7.31 -2.98 -1.33
N SER A 88 7.93 -2.77 -2.49
CA SER A 88 8.34 -1.43 -2.93
C SER A 88 7.15 -0.49 -3.12
N SER A 89 6.05 -0.97 -3.72
CA SER A 89 4.81 -0.18 -3.91
C SER A 89 4.19 0.22 -2.57
N VAL A 90 3.95 -0.75 -1.68
CA VAL A 90 3.25 -0.55 -0.41
C VAL A 90 4.16 0.14 0.62
N GLY A 91 5.36 -0.38 0.84
CA GLY A 91 6.34 0.22 1.76
C GLY A 91 6.71 1.65 1.35
N GLY A 92 6.91 1.89 0.05
CA GLY A 92 7.13 3.24 -0.47
C GLY A 92 5.96 4.20 -0.24
N CYS A 93 4.72 3.71 -0.28
CA CYS A 93 3.52 4.48 0.05
C CYS A 93 3.50 4.83 1.55
N PHE A 94 3.67 3.85 2.44
CA PHE A 94 3.66 4.09 3.89
C PHE A 94 4.80 5.01 4.34
N ARG A 95 5.99 4.87 3.75
CA ARG A 95 7.10 5.79 3.98
C ARG A 95 6.74 7.23 3.57
N TRP A 96 6.10 7.41 2.41
CA TRP A 96 5.65 8.72 1.96
C TRP A 96 4.56 9.30 2.88
N LEU A 97 3.57 8.49 3.26
CA LEU A 97 2.51 8.92 4.19
C LEU A 97 3.08 9.38 5.53
N ALA A 98 4.09 8.69 6.06
CA ALA A 98 4.76 9.09 7.29
C ALA A 98 5.56 10.39 7.12
N ALA A 99 6.22 10.57 5.97
CA ALA A 99 6.96 11.79 5.65
C ALA A 99 6.05 13.02 5.51
N GLU A 100 4.83 12.84 4.99
CA GLU A 100 3.79 13.88 4.90
C GLU A 100 3.02 14.11 6.21
N GLY A 101 3.30 13.33 7.26
CA GLY A 101 2.61 13.43 8.56
C GLY A 101 1.16 12.92 8.54
N LEU A 102 0.76 12.16 7.51
CA LEU A 102 -0.58 11.59 7.37
C LEU A 102 -0.80 10.35 8.26
N ILE A 103 0.29 9.68 8.65
CA ILE A 103 0.32 8.60 9.63
C ILE A 103 1.43 8.88 10.65
N PRO A 104 1.34 8.35 11.89
CA PRO A 104 2.30 8.69 12.94
C PRO A 104 3.73 8.21 12.66
N GLN A 105 3.89 7.10 11.94
CA GLN A 105 5.18 6.47 11.65
C GLN A 105 5.06 5.46 10.51
N ASP A 106 6.17 5.16 9.85
CA ASP A 106 6.24 4.12 8.82
C ASP A 106 6.32 2.72 9.45
N PRO A 107 5.28 1.86 9.31
CA PRO A 107 5.30 0.51 9.85
C PRO A 107 6.26 -0.44 9.11
N PHE A 108 6.74 -0.07 7.91
CA PHE A 108 7.65 -0.86 7.08
C PHE A 108 9.14 -0.51 7.25
N ALA A 109 9.48 0.57 7.97
CA ALA A 109 10.83 1.12 8.03
C ALA A 109 11.96 0.16 8.48
N SER A 110 11.66 -0.98 9.12
CA SER A 110 12.66 -2.00 9.49
C SER A 110 12.36 -3.38 8.88
N LEU A 111 11.50 -3.43 7.88
CA LEU A 111 11.06 -4.66 7.20
C LEU A 111 11.54 -4.72 5.73
N GLU A 112 12.26 -3.70 5.28
CA GLU A 112 12.84 -3.57 3.93
C GLU A 112 14.29 -4.01 3.85
#